data_AF-I0FED1-F1
#
_entry.id   AF-I0FED1-F1
#
_cell.length_a   1.000
_cell.length_b   1.000
_cell.length_c   1.000
_cell.angle_alpha   90.00
_cell.angle_beta   90.00
_cell.angle_gamma   90.00
#
_symmetry.space_group_name_H-M   'P 1'
#
loop_
_entity.id
_entity.type
_entity.pdbx_description
1 polymer ?
#
loop_
_entity_poly.entity_id
_entity_poly.type
_entity_poly.pdbx_seq_one_letter_code
_entity_poly.pdbx_strand_id
1 'polypeptide(L)'
;MDIKIDNEFKIIFNNDLKIVDGLDERKQRLLLYLKTPIGSLYDKNYGLDFNFFIKLLKNQKEEEIKIFFANALKTLDIDILNIKLKKKNKKIILQFFLAGDTVNMEYNL
;
A
#
# COMPACT_ATOMS: atom_id res chain seq x y z
N MET A 1 -14.59 5.85 -9.46
CA MET A 1 -14.08 7.07 -10.11
C MET A 1 -14.85 7.20 -11.40
N ASP A 2 -15.65 8.25 -11.57
CA ASP A 2 -16.50 8.42 -12.75
C ASP A 2 -15.77 9.27 -13.78
N ILE A 3 -15.62 8.74 -15.00
CA ILE A 3 -15.07 9.50 -16.12
C ILE A 3 -16.25 10.06 -16.92
N LYS A 4 -16.28 11.38 -17.08
CA LYS A 4 -17.33 12.10 -17.81
C LYS A 4 -16.91 12.30 -19.26
N ILE A 5 -17.74 11.85 -20.22
CA ILE A 5 -17.57 12.11 -21.66
C ILE A 5 -18.91 12.61 -22.20
N ASP A 6 -18.89 13.70 -22.97
CA ASP A 6 -20.06 14.27 -23.66
C ASP A 6 -21.28 14.58 -22.78
N ASN A 7 -21.03 15.18 -21.61
CA ASN A 7 -22.05 15.61 -20.63
C ASN A 7 -22.93 14.50 -20.03
N GLU A 8 -22.65 13.24 -20.34
CA GLU A 8 -23.30 12.08 -19.74
C GLU A 8 -22.27 11.25 -18.97
N PHE A 9 -22.64 10.80 -17.76
CA PHE A 9 -21.86 9.78 -17.07
C PHE A 9 -22.16 8.43 -17.72
N LYS A 10 -21.39 8.08 -18.75
CA LYS A 10 -21.43 6.76 -19.38
C LYS A 10 -20.34 5.88 -18.79
N ILE A 11 -20.76 4.85 -18.07
CA ILE A 11 -19.86 3.78 -17.63
C ILE A 11 -19.58 2.89 -18.85
N ILE A 12 -18.50 3.16 -19.57
CA ILE A 12 -18.01 2.27 -20.63
C ILE A 12 -17.04 1.29 -19.99
N PHE A 13 -17.56 0.13 -19.59
CA PHE A 13 -16.72 -1.02 -19.25
C PHE A 13 -16.15 -1.60 -20.54
N ASN A 14 -14.95 -1.18 -20.94
CA ASN A 14 -14.12 -2.07 -21.74
C ASN A 14 -13.82 -3.32 -20.89
N ASN A 15 -13.71 -4.49 -21.52
CA ASN A 15 -13.47 -5.81 -20.91
C ASN A 15 -12.26 -5.90 -19.96
N ASP A 16 -11.46 -4.83 -19.81
CA ASP A 16 -10.24 -4.77 -19.02
C ASP A 16 -10.39 -3.99 -17.69
N LEU A 17 -11.50 -3.30 -17.45
CA LEU A 17 -11.76 -2.56 -16.22
C LEU A 17 -12.64 -3.38 -15.26
N LYS A 18 -12.02 -4.21 -14.43
CA LYS A 18 -12.69 -4.87 -13.31
C LYS A 18 -12.84 -3.88 -12.16
N ILE A 19 -14.08 -3.61 -11.75
CA ILE A 19 -14.35 -3.04 -10.43
C ILE A 19 -13.90 -4.08 -9.42
N VAL A 20 -12.92 -3.71 -8.62
CA VAL A 20 -12.39 -4.51 -7.51
C VAL A 20 -13.09 -4.03 -6.26
N ASP A 21 -13.76 -4.94 -5.57
CA ASP A 21 -14.51 -4.68 -4.35
C ASP A 21 -13.87 -5.32 -3.12
N GLY A 22 -14.21 -4.79 -1.95
CA GLY A 22 -13.83 -5.35 -0.65
C GLY A 22 -12.32 -5.49 -0.45
N LEU A 23 -11.84 -6.75 -0.39
CA LEU A 23 -10.46 -7.08 -0.04
C LEU A 23 -9.46 -6.67 -1.12
N ASP A 24 -9.81 -6.81 -2.39
CA ASP A 24 -8.90 -6.52 -3.50
C ASP A 24 -8.65 -5.01 -3.63
N GLU A 25 -9.68 -4.20 -3.39
CA GLU A 25 -9.56 -2.74 -3.35
C GLU A 25 -8.61 -2.29 -2.23
N ARG A 26 -8.72 -2.87 -1.03
CA ARG A 26 -7.83 -2.58 0.11
C ARG A 26 -6.38 -2.95 -0.22
N LYS A 27 -6.16 -4.11 -0.86
CA LYS A 27 -4.82 -4.53 -1.31
C LYS A 27 -4.25 -3.57 -2.36
N GLN A 28 -5.07 -3.12 -3.31
CA GLN A 28 -4.63 -2.15 -4.31
C GLN A 28 -4.28 -0.80 -3.69
N ARG A 29 -5.10 -0.29 -2.75
CA ARG A 29 -4.79 0.95 -2.00
C ARG A 29 -3.48 0.84 -1.25
N LEU A 30 -3.23 -0.29 -0.57
CA LEU A 30 -1.97 -0.55 0.13
C LEU A 30 -0.79 -0.57 -0.84
N LEU A 31 -0.91 -1.30 -1.95
CA LEU A 31 0.15 -1.41 -2.95
C LEU A 31 0.46 -0.05 -3.61
N LEU A 32 -0.57 0.75 -3.89
CA LEU A 32 -0.41 2.08 -4.45
C LEU A 32 0.36 2.97 -3.48
N TYR A 33 -0.04 3.00 -2.20
CA TYR A 33 0.65 3.77 -1.17
C TYR A 33 2.13 3.37 -1.05
N LEU A 34 2.41 2.06 -0.96
CA LEU A 34 3.76 1.53 -0.78
C LEU A 34 4.69 1.77 -1.98
N LYS A 35 4.12 2.00 -3.18
CA LYS A 35 4.87 2.27 -4.41
C LYS A 35 4.97 3.76 -4.74
N THR A 36 4.18 4.60 -4.09
CA THR A 36 4.12 6.04 -4.39
C THR A 36 5.07 6.80 -3.48
N PRO A 37 6.09 7.48 -3.98
CA PRO A 37 6.94 8.33 -3.15
C PRO A 37 6.15 9.51 -2.59
N ILE A 38 6.36 9.83 -1.31
CA ILE A 38 5.73 11.01 -0.71
C ILE A 38 6.08 12.29 -1.51
N GLY A 39 5.09 13.17 -1.70
CA GLY A 39 5.26 14.41 -2.46
C GLY A 39 5.21 14.28 -4.00
N SER A 40 5.12 13.06 -4.54
CA SER A 40 5.06 12.81 -5.99
C SER A 40 3.70 13.12 -6.63
N LEU A 41 2.62 13.09 -5.83
CA LEU A 41 1.27 13.43 -6.28
C LEU A 41 0.91 14.89 -5.98
N TYR A 42 -0.30 15.27 -6.40
CA TYR A 42 -0.91 16.55 -6.04
C TYR A 42 -1.13 16.64 -4.52
N ASP A 43 -1.65 15.58 -3.91
CA ASP A 43 -1.63 15.43 -2.46
C ASP A 43 -0.19 15.13 -2.01
N LYS A 44 0.46 16.13 -1.42
CA LYS A 44 1.85 16.04 -0.99
C LYS A 44 2.06 15.13 0.22
N ASN A 45 0.99 14.82 0.96
CA ASN A 45 1.06 13.98 2.14
C ASN A 45 0.82 12.50 1.82
N TYR A 46 0.37 12.18 0.61
CA TYR A 46 0.16 10.81 0.18
C TYR A 46 1.48 10.16 -0.29
N GLY A 47 1.68 8.91 0.12
CA GLY A 47 2.79 8.07 -0.30
C GLY A 47 3.77 7.74 0.83
N LEU A 48 4.74 6.91 0.49
CA LEU A 48 5.77 6.41 1.39
C LEU A 48 7.00 7.32 1.35
N ASP A 49 7.48 7.74 2.52
CA ASP A 49 8.83 8.29 2.66
C ASP A 49 9.83 7.13 2.58
N PHE A 50 10.29 6.83 1.37
CA PHE A 50 11.24 5.73 1.12
C PHE A 50 12.56 5.92 1.85
N ASN A 51 13.07 7.14 2.00
CA ASN A 51 14.36 7.38 2.64
C ASN A 51 14.31 7.05 4.12
N PHE A 52 13.27 7.51 4.80
CA PHE A 52 13.03 7.16 6.20
C PHE A 52 12.75 5.66 6.35
N PHE A 53 11.87 5.12 5.50
CA PHE A 53 11.46 3.73 5.56
C PHE A 53 12.62 2.75 5.37
N ILE A 54 13.53 2.98 4.42
CA ILE A 54 14.71 2.12 4.22
C ILE A 54 15.65 2.15 5.44
N LYS A 55 15.83 3.31 6.10
CA LYS A 55 16.60 3.38 7.36
C LYS A 55 15.94 2.54 8.45
N LEU A 56 14.63 2.61 8.55
CA LEU A 56 13.85 1.86 9.53
C LEU A 56 13.93 0.33 9.26
N LEU A 57 13.84 -0.08 8.00
CA LEU A 57 14.05 -1.47 7.59
C LEU A 57 15.45 -2.00 7.94
N LYS A 58 16.51 -1.18 7.78
CA LYS A 58 17.89 -1.56 8.14
C LYS A 58 18.06 -1.82 9.64
N ASN A 59 17.35 -1.05 10.48
CA ASN A 59 17.34 -1.23 11.93
C ASN A 59 16.58 -2.49 12.39
N GLN A 60 15.77 -3.10 11.51
CA GLN A 60 15.09 -4.39 11.71
C GLN A 60 14.21 -4.47 12.98
N LYS A 61 13.71 -3.34 13.48
CA LYS A 61 12.81 -3.32 14.63
C LYS A 61 11.37 -3.42 14.15
N GLU A 62 10.81 -4.62 14.22
CA GLU A 62 9.44 -4.91 13.75
C GLU A 62 8.38 -3.97 14.38
N GLU A 63 8.53 -3.65 15.67
CA GLU A 63 7.58 -2.77 16.37
C GLU A 63 7.61 -1.33 15.83
N GLU A 64 8.80 -0.80 15.52
CA GLU A 64 8.93 0.52 14.90
C GLU A 64 8.29 0.53 13.50
N ILE A 65 8.39 -0.59 12.75
CA ILE A 65 7.74 -0.73 11.44
C ILE A 65 6.21 -0.72 11.60
N LYS A 66 5.68 -1.43 12.59
CA LYS A 66 4.24 -1.45 12.88
C LYS A 66 3.72 -0.06 13.21
N ILE A 67 4.40 0.66 14.11
CA ILE A 67 4.05 2.03 14.50
C ILE A 67 4.11 2.96 13.29
N PHE A 68 5.14 2.84 12.45
CA PHE A 68 5.29 3.63 11.24
C PHE A 68 4.09 3.49 10.30
N PHE A 69 3.57 2.27 10.10
CA PHE A 69 2.42 2.04 9.23
C PHE A 69 1.07 2.31 9.89
N ALA A 70 0.96 2.30 11.22
CA ALA A 70 -0.33 2.42 11.92
C ALA A 70 -1.15 3.66 11.49
N ASN A 71 -0.49 4.82 11.39
CA ASN A 71 -1.16 6.05 10.96
C ASN A 71 -1.54 6.00 9.47
N ALA A 72 -0.64 5.50 8.62
CA ALA A 72 -0.89 5.40 7.18
C ALA A 72 -2.08 4.47 6.89
N LEU A 73 -2.15 3.32 7.55
CA LEU A 73 -3.22 2.34 7.37
C LEU A 73 -4.58 2.86 7.82
N LYS A 74 -4.60 3.61 8.93
CA LYS A 74 -5.82 4.29 9.39
C LYS A 74 -6.32 5.30 8.37
N THR A 75 -5.42 6.11 7.80
CA THR A 75 -5.77 7.10 6.76
C THR A 75 -6.26 6.44 5.46
N LEU A 76 -5.71 5.27 5.12
CA LEU A 76 -6.09 4.53 3.91
C LEU A 76 -7.37 3.69 4.07
N ASP A 77 -7.95 3.65 5.29
CA ASP A 77 -9.07 2.78 5.66
C ASP A 77 -8.77 1.30 5.36
N ILE A 78 -7.62 0.83 5.85
CA ILE A 78 -7.14 -0.55 5.66
C ILE A 78 -6.96 -1.22 7.02
N ASP A 79 -7.83 -2.18 7.31
CA ASP A 79 -7.69 -3.06 8.47
C ASP A 79 -6.58 -4.10 8.23
N ILE A 80 -5.49 -3.97 8.97
CA ILE A 80 -4.39 -4.94 8.98
C ILE A 80 -4.37 -5.67 10.32
N LEU A 81 -4.36 -7.00 10.27
CA LEU A 81 -4.27 -7.87 11.45
C LEU A 81 -2.86 -7.87 12.04
N ASN A 82 -1.83 -7.84 11.19
CA ASN A 82 -0.44 -7.82 11.61
C ASN A 82 0.50 -7.38 10.48
N ILE A 83 1.70 -6.94 10.85
CA ILE A 83 2.83 -6.72 9.94
C ILE A 83 4.01 -7.53 10.45
N LYS A 84 4.60 -8.39 9.61
CA LYS A 84 5.81 -9.16 9.98
C LYS A 84 6.98 -8.84 9.07
N LEU A 85 8.15 -8.80 9.68
CA LEU A 85 9.41 -8.67 8.98
C LEU A 85 10.09 -10.04 8.86
N LYS A 86 10.43 -10.46 7.64
CA LYS A 86 11.25 -11.65 7.40
C LYS A 86 12.52 -11.28 6.66
N LYS A 87 13.66 -11.73 7.18
CA LYS A 87 14.93 -11.62 6.47
C LYS A 87 15.20 -12.91 5.70
N LYS A 88 15.48 -12.79 4.41
CA LYS A 88 15.88 -13.93 3.56
C LYS A 88 17.09 -13.50 2.73
N ASN A 89 18.27 -13.98 3.10
CA ASN A 89 19.54 -13.62 2.48
C ASN A 89 19.78 -12.09 2.51
N LYS A 90 19.93 -11.46 1.33
CA LYS A 90 20.09 -10.00 1.14
C LYS A 90 18.75 -9.27 0.92
N LYS A 91 17.63 -9.95 1.17
CA LYS A 91 16.29 -9.39 1.02
C LYS A 91 15.57 -9.26 2.35
N ILE A 92 14.83 -8.18 2.47
CA ILE A 92 13.81 -8.01 3.51
C ILE A 92 12.44 -8.22 2.87
N ILE A 93 11.63 -9.08 3.46
CA ILE A 93 10.25 -9.34 3.07
C ILE A 93 9.36 -8.76 4.17
N LEU A 94 8.54 -7.79 3.81
CA LEU A 94 7.52 -7.24 4.68
C LEU A 94 6.18 -7.88 4.32
N GLN A 95 5.52 -8.50 5.31
CA GLN A 95 4.24 -9.18 5.14
C GLN A 95 3.15 -8.42 5.87
N PHE A 96 2.14 -7.98 5.13
CA PHE A 96 0.94 -7.32 5.64
C PHE A 96 -0.20 -8.33 5.63
N PHE A 97 -0.71 -8.69 6.82
CA PHE A 97 -1.79 -9.67 6.98
C PHE A 97 -3.13 -8.96 7.02
N LEU A 98 -3.96 -9.16 6.01
CA LEU A 98 -5.34 -8.69 5.97
C LEU A 98 -6.29 -9.83 6.35
N ALA A 99 -7.54 -9.52 6.68
CA ALA A 99 -8.56 -10.54 6.89
C ALA A 99 -8.82 -11.32 5.60
N GLY A 100 -8.19 -12.50 5.48
CA GLY A 100 -8.37 -13.42 4.35
C GLY A 100 -7.23 -13.45 3.32
N ASP A 101 -6.21 -12.59 3.43
CA ASP A 101 -5.07 -12.59 2.48
C ASP A 101 -3.80 -11.93 3.07
N THR A 102 -2.69 -12.00 2.35
CA THR A 102 -1.40 -11.40 2.72
C THR A 102 -0.77 -10.67 1.55
N VAL A 103 -0.41 -9.39 1.75
CA VAL A 103 0.40 -8.63 0.80
C VAL A 103 1.86 -8.70 1.20
N ASN A 104 2.72 -9.14 0.28
CA ASN A 104 4.16 -9.24 0.51
C ASN A 104 4.90 -8.18 -0.32
N MET A 105 5.84 -7.48 0.31
CA MET A 105 6.76 -6.56 -0.36
C MET A 105 8.20 -7.00 -0.13
N GLU A 106 8.97 -7.12 -1.21
CA GLU A 106 10.39 -7.44 -1.15
C GLU A 106 11.24 -6.19 -1.35
N TYR A 107 12.25 -6.01 -0.49
CA TYR A 107 13.23 -4.95 -0.57
C TYR A 107 14.64 -5.55 -0.63
N ASN A 108 15.39 -5.18 -1.67
CA ASN A 108 16.81 -5.45 -1.77
C ASN A 108 17.55 -4.34 -1.02
N LEU A 109 18.21 -4.67 0.09
CA LEU A 109 19.00 -3.72 0.88
C LEU A 109 20.47 -3.71 0.46
#